data_AF-A0A7C4TGA7-F1
#
_entry.id   AF-A0A7C4TGA7-F1
#
_cell.length_a   1.000
_cell.length_b   1.000
_cell.length_c   1.000
_cell.angle_alpha   90.00
_cell.angle_beta   90.00
_cell.angle_gamma   90.00
#
_symmetry.space_group_name_H-M   'P 1'
#
loop_
_entity.id
_entity.type
_entity.pdbx_description
1 polymer ?
#
loop_
_entity_poly.entity_id
_entity_poly.type
_entity_poly.pdbx_seq_one_letter_code
_entity_poly.pdbx_strand_id
1 'polypeptide(L)'
;REGRALLVVDIAVPRDVDPGVGQVFGVKLLDIDDLKAVGEESLEQRRAEVGKVRVIISEELDRFRVERVAREVAPLIAALRERAESLRAAELERYASKLAELDPATRDLVEQVTRGLVNKLLHEPTVRLKDVSGSSLGEQYADALAALFALDEPPSSPA
;
A
#
# COMPACT_ATOMS: atom_id res chain seq x y z
N ARG A 1 9.16 23.75 54.39
CA ARG A 1 10.02 22.89 53.56
C ARG A 1 11.32 22.67 54.34
N GLU A 2 11.48 21.50 54.95
CA GLU A 2 12.49 21.19 55.98
C GLU A 2 13.81 20.69 55.34
N GLY A 3 14.55 21.57 54.66
CA GLY A 3 15.93 21.25 54.22
C GLY A 3 16.10 20.08 53.22
N ARG A 4 15.03 19.60 52.57
CA ARG A 4 15.12 18.55 51.55
C ARG A 4 15.66 19.11 50.24
N ALA A 5 16.65 18.41 49.67
CA ALA A 5 17.20 18.74 48.36
C ALA A 5 16.13 18.64 47.25
N LEU A 6 16.17 19.58 46.29
CA LEU A 6 15.30 19.66 45.13
C LEU A 6 16.06 19.19 43.88
N LEU A 7 15.51 18.21 43.17
CA LEU A 7 15.99 17.81 41.85
C LEU A 7 15.11 18.47 40.78
N VAL A 8 15.71 19.24 39.90
CA VAL A 8 15.08 19.84 38.71
C VAL A 8 15.64 19.12 37.49
N VAL A 9 14.75 18.62 36.64
CA VAL A 9 15.12 17.92 35.40
C VAL A 9 14.55 18.72 34.23
N ASP A 10 15.42 19.36 33.46
CA ASP A 10 15.06 20.14 32.28
C ASP A 10 15.33 19.31 31.00
N ILE A 11 14.25 18.88 30.35
CA ILE A 11 14.28 18.11 29.09
C ILE A 11 13.93 18.96 27.86
N ALA A 12 13.71 20.26 28.03
CA ALA A 12 13.27 21.15 26.96
C ALA A 12 14.42 21.58 26.05
N VAL A 13 14.10 21.79 24.76
CA VAL A 13 15.02 22.37 23.77
C VAL A 13 14.24 23.43 22.96
N PRO A 14 14.50 24.74 23.15
CA PRO A 14 15.48 25.36 24.08
C PRO A 14 15.10 25.18 25.56
N ARG A 15 16.06 25.39 26.47
CA ARG A 15 15.92 25.17 27.93
C ARG A 15 14.82 26.04 28.54
N ASP A 16 14.05 25.46 29.47
CA ASP A 16 13.03 26.16 30.24
C ASP A 16 13.59 26.72 31.56
N VAL A 17 14.71 26.18 32.04
CA VAL A 17 15.31 26.53 33.32
C VAL A 17 16.64 27.25 33.11
N ASP A 18 16.78 28.41 33.75
CA ASP A 18 18.04 29.15 33.77
C ASP A 18 19.16 28.27 34.40
N PRO A 19 20.31 28.10 33.74
CA PRO A 19 21.44 27.30 34.26
C PRO A 19 21.91 27.73 35.66
N GLY A 20 21.74 29.01 36.01
CA GLY A 20 22.07 29.57 37.32
C GLY A 20 21.27 28.95 38.48
N VAL A 21 20.12 28.32 38.21
CA VAL A 21 19.32 27.60 39.21
C VAL A 21 20.10 26.46 39.87
N GLY A 22 21.06 25.85 39.16
CA GLY A 22 21.93 24.80 39.72
C GLY A 22 22.90 25.29 40.81
N GLN A 23 23.10 26.61 40.97
CA GLN A 23 23.95 27.17 42.02
C GLN A 23 23.18 27.45 43.33
N VAL A 24 21.85 27.33 43.32
CA VAL A 24 21.02 27.57 44.50
C VAL A 24 21.23 26.44 45.51
N PHE A 25 21.51 26.80 46.77
CA PHE A 25 21.74 25.82 47.83
C PHE A 25 20.58 24.84 47.96
N GLY A 26 20.90 23.53 47.88
CA GLY A 26 19.92 22.46 47.95
C GLY A 26 19.22 22.15 46.62
N VAL A 27 19.62 22.76 45.50
CA VAL A 27 19.09 22.44 44.16
C VAL A 27 20.12 21.66 43.35
N LYS A 28 19.67 20.57 42.73
CA LYS A 28 20.40 19.85 41.68
C LYS A 28 19.62 20.03 40.37
N LEU A 29 20.23 20.66 39.39
CA LEU A 29 19.69 20.76 38.03
C LEU A 29 20.35 19.67 37.18
N LEU A 30 19.54 18.91 36.46
CA LEU A 30 19.96 18.00 35.39
C LEU A 30 19.36 18.49 34.09
N ASP A 31 20.18 18.59 33.05
CA ASP A 31 19.72 18.90 31.71
C ASP A 31 19.70 17.68 30.79
N ILE A 32 19.26 17.88 29.54
CA ILE A 32 19.20 16.82 28.53
C ILE A 32 20.57 16.19 28.23
N ASP A 33 21.68 16.89 28.42
CA ASP A 33 23.03 16.37 28.19
C ASP A 33 23.50 15.54 29.39
N ASP A 34 23.19 15.95 30.62
CA ASP A 34 23.42 15.14 31.82
C ASP A 34 22.65 13.80 31.77
N LEU A 35 21.41 13.83 31.26
CA LEU A 35 20.60 12.63 31.08
C LEU A 35 21.15 11.70 29.98
N LYS A 36 21.79 12.25 28.93
CA LYS A 36 22.46 11.44 27.90
C LYS A 36 23.62 10.66 28.48
N ALA A 37 24.44 11.27 29.34
CA ALA A 37 25.59 10.63 29.97
C ALA A 37 25.18 9.43 30.84
N VAL A 38 24.09 9.55 31.61
CA VAL A 38 23.52 8.42 32.37
C VAL A 38 22.93 7.35 31.45
N GLY A 39 22.44 7.75 30.27
CA GLY A 39 21.87 6.84 29.28
C GLY A 39 22.89 6.06 28.43
N GLU A 40 24.18 6.37 28.50
CA GLU A 40 25.24 5.72 27.70
C GLU A 40 25.42 4.24 28.05
N GLU A 41 25.28 3.85 29.32
CA GLU A 41 25.31 2.44 29.75
C GLU A 41 24.13 1.65 29.15
N SER A 42 22.99 2.32 28.94
CA SER A 42 21.83 1.77 28.21
C SER A 42 21.98 1.80 26.68
N LEU A 43 23.00 2.46 26.12
CA LEU A 43 23.21 2.49 24.66
C LEU A 43 23.77 1.18 24.14
N GLU A 44 24.62 0.47 24.89
CA GLU A 44 25.16 -0.83 24.47
C GLU A 44 24.06 -1.90 24.38
N GLN A 45 23.17 -1.95 25.37
CA GLN A 45 21.99 -2.84 25.31
C GLN A 45 21.06 -2.45 24.14
N ARG A 46 20.86 -1.15 23.89
CA ARG A 46 20.07 -0.67 22.74
C ARG A 46 20.72 -1.00 21.40
N ARG A 47 22.05 -0.99 21.28
CA ARG A 47 22.77 -1.37 20.05
C ARG A 47 22.51 -2.83 19.66
N ALA A 48 22.39 -3.74 20.62
CA ALA A 48 22.01 -5.12 20.36
C ALA A 48 20.58 -5.24 19.78
N GLU A 49 19.67 -4.35 20.20
CA GLU A 49 18.30 -4.31 19.69
C GLU A 49 18.17 -3.64 18.32
N VAL A 50 19.10 -2.77 17.91
CA VAL A 50 19.10 -2.13 16.57
C VAL A 50 19.03 -3.16 15.45
N GLY A 51 19.73 -4.29 15.60
CA GLY A 51 19.66 -5.38 14.62
C GLY A 51 18.25 -5.91 14.44
N LYS A 52 17.54 -6.17 15.55
CA LYS A 52 16.14 -6.65 15.53
C LYS A 52 15.20 -5.61 14.93
N VAL A 53 15.38 -4.33 15.28
CA VAL A 53 14.58 -3.23 14.72
C VAL A 53 14.77 -3.12 13.20
N ARG A 54 16.00 -3.29 12.70
CA ARG A 54 16.26 -3.29 11.24
C ARG A 54 15.54 -4.42 10.51
N VAL A 55 15.44 -5.60 11.12
CA VAL A 55 14.69 -6.72 10.55
C VAL A 55 13.21 -6.35 10.44
N ILE A 56 12.60 -5.84 11.52
CA ILE A 56 11.19 -5.40 11.51
C ILE A 56 10.95 -4.33 10.43
N ILE A 57 11.83 -3.33 10.34
CA ILE A 57 11.73 -2.28 9.31
C ILE A 57 11.80 -2.89 7.90
N SER A 58 12.72 -3.84 7.66
CA SER A 58 12.85 -4.49 6.36
C SER A 58 11.58 -5.27 5.99
N GLU A 59 11.07 -6.08 6.91
CA GLU A 59 9.84 -6.86 6.72
C GLU A 59 8.63 -5.95 6.43
N GLU A 60 8.52 -4.83 7.14
CA GLU A 60 7.41 -3.90 6.96
C GLU A 60 7.53 -3.10 5.66
N LEU A 61 8.74 -2.76 5.23
CA LEU A 61 8.98 -2.14 3.93
C LEU A 61 8.61 -3.08 2.78
N ASP A 62 8.92 -4.38 2.91
CA ASP A 62 8.56 -5.37 1.90
C ASP A 62 7.04 -5.57 1.83
N ARG A 63 6.36 -5.65 2.99
CA ARG A 63 4.89 -5.68 3.04
C ARG A 63 4.27 -4.43 2.41
N PHE A 64 4.78 -3.25 2.77
CA PHE A 64 4.28 -1.99 2.24
C PHE A 64 4.43 -1.90 0.72
N ARG A 65 5.55 -2.38 0.15
CA ARG A 65 5.74 -2.43 -1.31
C ARG A 65 4.67 -3.28 -2.00
N VAL A 66 4.40 -4.47 -1.48
CA VAL A 66 3.35 -5.36 -2.01
C VAL A 66 1.97 -4.67 -1.98
N GLU A 67 1.60 -4.06 -0.85
CA GLU A 67 0.31 -3.38 -0.70
C GLU A 67 0.18 -2.12 -1.57
N ARG A 68 1.27 -1.38 -1.76
CA ARG A 68 1.29 -0.18 -2.58
C ARG A 68 1.06 -0.52 -4.05
N VAL A 69 1.76 -1.54 -4.57
CA VAL A 69 1.63 -1.88 -5.98
C VAL A 69 0.34 -2.63 -6.28
N ALA A 70 -0.19 -3.43 -5.35
CA ALA A 70 -1.55 -3.95 -5.46
C ALA A 70 -2.60 -2.83 -5.64
N ARG A 71 -2.40 -1.68 -4.98
CA ARG A 71 -3.24 -0.48 -5.16
C ARG A 71 -3.03 0.20 -6.51
N GLU A 72 -1.82 0.20 -7.06
CA GLU A 72 -1.51 0.80 -8.37
C GLU A 72 -2.05 -0.02 -9.54
N VAL A 73 -2.04 -1.35 -9.43
CA VAL A 73 -2.47 -2.27 -10.50
C VAL A 73 -3.99 -2.54 -10.49
N ALA A 74 -4.64 -2.39 -9.34
CA ALA A 74 -6.08 -2.63 -9.20
C ALA A 74 -6.96 -1.83 -10.20
N PRO A 75 -6.72 -0.53 -10.47
CA PRO A 75 -7.44 0.23 -11.49
C PRO A 75 -7.30 -0.37 -12.89
N LEU A 76 -6.10 -0.86 -13.25
CA LEU A 76 -5.85 -1.46 -14.56
C LEU A 76 -6.64 -2.76 -14.75
N ILE A 77 -6.67 -3.61 -13.73
CA ILE A 77 -7.47 -4.85 -13.73
C ILE A 77 -8.96 -4.53 -13.87
N ALA A 78 -9.44 -3.48 -13.19
CA ALA A 78 -10.82 -3.04 -13.29
C ALA A 78 -11.14 -2.57 -14.72
N ALA A 79 -10.31 -1.72 -15.31
CA ALA A 79 -10.47 -1.22 -16.68
C ALA A 79 -10.48 -2.37 -17.71
N LEU A 80 -9.57 -3.35 -17.56
CA LEU A 80 -9.52 -4.53 -18.44
C LEU A 80 -10.83 -5.35 -18.38
N ARG A 81 -11.35 -5.56 -17.17
CA ARG A 81 -12.61 -6.30 -16.96
C ARG A 81 -13.80 -5.56 -17.53
N GLU A 82 -13.85 -4.25 -17.33
CA GLU A 82 -14.90 -3.39 -17.89
C GLU A 82 -14.88 -3.45 -19.43
N ARG A 83 -13.71 -3.27 -20.05
CA ARG A 83 -13.57 -3.35 -21.50
C ARG A 83 -14.00 -4.69 -22.07
N ALA A 84 -13.61 -5.79 -21.44
CA ALA A 84 -14.02 -7.13 -21.88
C ALA A 84 -15.52 -7.36 -21.75
N GLU A 85 -16.14 -6.82 -20.70
CA GLU A 85 -17.59 -6.87 -20.53
C GLU A 85 -18.32 -6.00 -21.56
N SER A 86 -17.81 -4.80 -21.87
CA SER A 86 -18.33 -3.96 -22.95
C SER A 86 -18.28 -4.66 -24.31
N LEU A 87 -17.16 -5.33 -24.62
CA LEU A 87 -17.03 -6.12 -25.85
C LEU A 87 -18.01 -7.29 -25.89
N ARG A 88 -18.17 -8.01 -24.78
CA ARG A 88 -19.15 -9.10 -24.66
C ARG A 88 -20.57 -8.58 -24.90
N ALA A 89 -20.93 -7.48 -24.26
CA ALA A 89 -22.25 -6.88 -24.39
C ALA A 89 -22.52 -6.38 -25.82
N ALA A 90 -21.53 -5.72 -26.44
CA ALA A 90 -21.64 -5.25 -27.83
C ALA A 90 -21.85 -6.41 -28.81
N GLU A 91 -21.17 -7.54 -28.60
CA GLU A 91 -21.35 -8.71 -29.48
C GLU A 91 -22.72 -9.36 -29.26
N LEU A 92 -23.22 -9.44 -28.03
CA LEU A 92 -24.60 -9.90 -27.78
C LEU A 92 -25.64 -8.98 -28.43
N GLU A 93 -25.44 -7.65 -28.35
CA GLU A 93 -26.31 -6.67 -28.98
C GLU A 93 -26.30 -6.80 -30.52
N ARG A 94 -25.13 -7.02 -31.11
CA ARG A 94 -24.98 -7.27 -32.56
C ARG A 94 -25.83 -8.45 -33.05
N TYR A 95 -26.04 -9.45 -32.21
CA TYR A 95 -26.88 -10.62 -32.51
C TYR A 95 -28.25 -10.57 -31.83
N ALA A 96 -28.68 -9.43 -31.27
CA ALA A 96 -29.91 -9.30 -30.49
C ALA A 96 -31.16 -9.81 -31.23
N SER A 97 -31.27 -9.54 -32.54
CA SER A 97 -32.40 -10.01 -33.36
C SER A 97 -32.48 -11.53 -33.43
N LYS A 98 -31.34 -12.22 -33.63
CA LYS A 98 -31.28 -13.68 -33.65
C LYS A 98 -31.46 -14.29 -32.26
N LEU A 99 -30.92 -13.64 -31.23
CA LEU A 99 -31.09 -14.06 -29.85
C LEU A 99 -32.54 -13.93 -29.37
N ALA A 100 -33.31 -12.99 -29.93
CA ALA A 100 -34.73 -12.82 -29.63
C ALA A 100 -35.61 -13.96 -30.20
N GLU A 101 -35.13 -14.71 -31.19
CA GLU A 101 -35.82 -15.89 -31.73
C GLU A 101 -35.65 -17.13 -30.82
N LEU A 102 -34.69 -17.11 -29.90
CA LEU A 102 -34.43 -18.19 -28.95
C LEU A 102 -35.44 -18.17 -27.81
N ASP A 103 -35.73 -19.34 -27.24
CA ASP A 103 -36.48 -19.40 -26.00
C ASP A 103 -35.67 -18.76 -24.83
N PRO A 104 -36.34 -18.28 -23.77
CA PRO A 104 -35.67 -17.59 -22.67
C PRO A 104 -34.55 -18.40 -22.02
N ALA A 105 -34.71 -19.72 -21.88
CA ALA A 105 -33.69 -20.55 -21.22
C ALA A 105 -32.42 -20.68 -22.07
N THR A 106 -32.58 -20.82 -23.40
CA THR A 106 -31.43 -20.84 -24.31
C THR A 106 -30.73 -19.48 -24.37
N ARG A 107 -31.48 -18.37 -24.34
CA ARG A 107 -30.89 -17.02 -24.29
C ARG A 107 -30.06 -16.82 -23.02
N ASP A 108 -30.58 -17.21 -21.86
CA ASP A 108 -29.86 -17.15 -20.59
C ASP A 108 -28.60 -18.03 -20.62
N LEU A 109 -28.65 -19.21 -21.24
CA LEU A 109 -27.49 -20.08 -21.39
C LEU A 109 -26.38 -19.40 -22.22
N VAL A 110 -26.74 -18.71 -23.30
CA VAL A 110 -25.77 -17.94 -24.11
C VAL A 110 -25.11 -16.83 -23.28
N GLU A 111 -25.88 -16.11 -22.48
CA GLU A 111 -25.31 -15.11 -21.56
C GLU A 111 -24.35 -15.73 -20.54
N GLN A 112 -24.74 -16.85 -19.92
CA GLN A 112 -23.90 -17.55 -18.95
C GLN A 112 -22.61 -18.09 -19.57
N VAL A 113 -22.68 -18.67 -20.77
CA VAL A 113 -21.52 -19.22 -21.47
C VAL A 113 -20.56 -18.10 -21.87
N THR A 114 -21.06 -17.02 -22.46
CA THR A 114 -20.20 -15.88 -22.87
C THR A 114 -19.55 -15.21 -21.67
N ARG A 115 -20.30 -14.99 -20.58
CA ARG A 115 -19.75 -14.43 -19.33
C ARG A 115 -18.74 -15.37 -18.70
N GLY A 116 -19.01 -16.67 -18.70
CA GLY A 116 -18.10 -17.71 -18.23
C GLY A 116 -16.79 -17.74 -19.02
N LEU A 117 -16.86 -17.58 -20.34
CA LEU A 117 -15.68 -17.51 -21.21
C LEU A 117 -14.82 -16.29 -20.87
N VAL A 118 -15.41 -15.10 -20.80
CA VAL A 118 -14.69 -13.86 -20.43
C VAL A 118 -14.03 -14.00 -19.05
N ASN A 119 -14.76 -14.51 -18.06
CA ASN A 119 -14.22 -14.72 -16.72
C ASN A 119 -13.03 -15.68 -16.70
N LYS A 120 -13.09 -16.80 -17.44
CA LYS A 120 -12.00 -17.77 -17.54
C LYS A 120 -10.78 -17.19 -18.26
N LEU A 121 -10.99 -16.46 -19.35
CA LEU A 121 -9.91 -15.79 -20.10
C LEU A 121 -9.17 -14.76 -19.24
N LEU A 122 -9.91 -13.98 -18.44
CA LEU A 122 -9.32 -12.92 -17.61
C LEU A 122 -8.77 -13.42 -16.26
N HIS A 123 -9.05 -14.65 -15.85
CA HIS A 123 -8.63 -15.15 -14.54
C HIS A 123 -7.09 -15.21 -14.43
N GLU A 124 -6.44 -15.97 -15.31
CA GLU A 124 -4.99 -16.20 -15.26
C GLU A 124 -4.18 -14.90 -15.43
N PRO A 125 -4.48 -14.00 -16.40
CA PRO A 125 -3.77 -12.72 -16.50
C PRO A 125 -3.97 -11.84 -15.26
N THR A 126 -5.17 -11.82 -14.68
CA THR A 126 -5.45 -11.05 -13.45
C THR A 126 -4.63 -11.58 -12.27
N VAL A 127 -4.54 -12.91 -12.11
CA VAL A 127 -3.78 -13.54 -11.03
C VAL A 127 -2.29 -13.26 -11.20
N ARG A 128 -1.73 -13.49 -12.39
CA ARG A 128 -0.31 -13.23 -12.65
C ARG A 128 0.08 -11.78 -12.41
N LEU A 129 -0.76 -10.84 -12.83
CA LEU A 129 -0.49 -9.42 -12.64
C LEU A 129 -0.49 -9.03 -11.16
N LYS A 130 -1.32 -9.68 -10.33
CA LYS A 130 -1.27 -9.54 -8.87
C LYS A 130 -0.02 -10.18 -8.27
N ASP A 131 0.39 -11.35 -8.77
CA ASP A 131 1.54 -12.10 -8.24
C ASP A 131 2.88 -11.41 -8.54
N VAL A 132 3.01 -10.77 -9.70
CA VAL A 132 4.23 -10.01 -10.05
C VAL A 132 4.17 -8.54 -9.62
N SER A 133 3.07 -8.11 -9.00
CA SER A 133 2.93 -6.74 -8.49
C SER A 133 3.99 -6.44 -7.42
N GLY A 134 4.59 -5.26 -7.46
CA GLY A 134 5.69 -4.89 -6.55
C GLY A 134 7.09 -5.15 -7.09
N SER A 135 7.20 -5.71 -8.30
CA SER A 135 8.46 -5.94 -9.00
C SER A 135 8.56 -5.10 -10.29
N SER A 136 9.78 -4.92 -10.79
CA SER A 136 10.01 -4.30 -12.11
C SER A 136 9.35 -5.07 -13.25
N LEU A 137 9.09 -6.37 -13.07
CA LEU A 137 8.34 -7.19 -14.02
C LEU A 137 6.84 -6.87 -13.97
N GLY A 138 6.31 -6.60 -12.78
CA GLY A 138 4.92 -6.17 -12.58
C GLY A 138 4.62 -4.83 -13.24
N GLU A 139 5.52 -3.86 -13.11
CA GLU A 139 5.42 -2.56 -13.81
C GLU A 139 5.41 -2.76 -15.34
N GLN A 140 6.34 -3.56 -15.88
CA GLN A 140 6.37 -3.88 -17.31
C GLN A 140 5.09 -4.57 -17.81
N TYR A 141 4.53 -5.48 -17.03
CA TYR A 141 3.28 -6.15 -17.39
C TYR A 141 2.08 -5.21 -17.31
N ALA A 142 2.06 -4.29 -16.34
CA ALA A 142 1.02 -3.28 -16.23
C ALA A 142 1.05 -2.35 -17.45
N ASP A 143 2.22 -1.83 -17.82
CA ASP A 143 2.40 -0.98 -19.01
C ASP A 143 2.02 -1.72 -20.29
N ALA A 144 2.44 -2.97 -20.44
CA ALA A 144 2.11 -3.79 -21.60
C ALA A 144 0.60 -4.03 -21.70
N LEU A 145 -0.09 -4.33 -20.59
CA LEU A 145 -1.55 -4.50 -20.58
C LEU A 145 -2.27 -3.20 -20.90
N ALA A 146 -1.83 -2.07 -20.35
CA ALA A 146 -2.38 -0.76 -20.63
C ALA A 146 -2.32 -0.43 -22.13
N ALA A 147 -1.16 -0.67 -22.75
CA ALA A 147 -0.95 -0.45 -24.18
C ALA A 147 -1.72 -1.44 -25.07
N LEU A 148 -1.63 -2.75 -24.78
CA LEU A 148 -2.25 -3.80 -25.61
C LEU A 148 -3.78 -3.72 -25.62
N PHE A 149 -4.38 -3.28 -24.51
CA PHE A 149 -5.82 -3.18 -24.36
C PHE A 149 -6.33 -1.73 -24.41
N ALA A 150 -5.47 -0.76 -24.71
CA ALA A 150 -5.78 0.67 -24.74
C ALA A 150 -6.62 1.09 -23.52
N LEU A 151 -6.11 0.78 -22.32
CA LEU A 151 -6.79 1.04 -21.05
C LEU A 151 -6.58 2.48 -20.56
N ASP A 152 -5.65 3.22 -21.19
CA ASP A 152 -5.34 4.62 -20.91
C ASP A 152 -6.13 5.60 -21.79
N GLU A 153 -6.84 5.08 -22.80
CA GLU A 153 -7.68 5.87 -23.70
C GLU A 153 -9.16 5.63 -23.40
N PRO A 154 -10.01 6.68 -23.39
CA PRO A 154 -11.45 6.50 -23.31
C PRO A 154 -11.92 5.62 -24.48
N PRO A 155 -12.92 4.73 -24.26
CA PRO A 155 -13.30 3.72 -25.24
C PRO A 155 -13.65 4.37 -26.58
N SER A 156 -12.82 4.11 -27.60
CA SER A 156 -13.13 4.47 -28.98
C SER A 156 -14.33 3.65 -29.44
N SER A 157 -15.42 4.34 -29.79
CA SER A 157 -16.66 3.72 -30.28
C SER A 157 -16.36 2.78 -31.46
N PRO A 158 -16.88 1.54 -31.47
CA PRO A 158 -16.64 0.61 -32.55
C PRO A 158 -17.31 1.08 -33.85
N ALA A 159 -16.61 0.92 -34.97
CA ALA A 159 -17.08 1.15 -36.33
C ALA A 159 -18.00 0.03 -36.83
#